data_AF-A0A925ZAS4-F1
#
_entry.id   AF-A0A925ZAS4-F1
#
_cell.length_a   1.000
_cell.length_b   1.000
_cell.length_c   1.000
_cell.angle_alpha   90.00
_cell.angle_beta   90.00
_cell.angle_gamma   90.00
#
_symmetry.space_group_name_H-M   'P 1'
#
loop_
_entity.id
_entity.type
_entity.pdbx_description
1 polymer ?
#
loop_
_entity_poly.entity_id
_entity_poly.type
_entity_poly.pdbx_seq_one_letter_code
_entity_poly.pdbx_strand_id
1 'polypeptide(L)'
;MSGGTWVLLRGLTREQRHWGAFPAAFGERVGAARVIALDLPGNGELHGEASPTRVEAMAAHARADLQRRGIAPPYHLLAMSLGAMVA
;
A
#
# COMPACT_ATOMS: atom_id res chain seq x y z
N MET A 1 16.30 -16.33 7.66
CA MET A 1 16.17 -14.97 7.09
C MET A 1 14.84 -14.43 7.56
N SER A 2 14.80 -13.44 8.45
CA SER A 2 13.53 -12.78 8.77
C SER A 2 13.07 -12.03 7.52
N GLY A 3 11.87 -12.32 7.03
CA GLY A 3 11.35 -11.65 5.84
C GLY A 3 11.30 -10.13 6.00
N GLY A 4 11.44 -9.40 4.90
CA GLY A 4 11.23 -7.95 4.89
C GLY A 4 9.76 -7.57 5.04
N THR A 5 9.50 -6.27 5.12
CA THR A 5 8.16 -5.69 5.03
C THR A 5 7.76 -5.54 3.56
N TRP A 6 6.53 -5.94 3.22
CA TRP A 6 5.92 -5.72 1.91
C TRP A 6 4.80 -4.69 1.99
N VAL A 7 4.80 -3.73 1.06
CA VAL A 7 3.76 -2.73 0.90
C VAL A 7 3.01 -2.98 -0.41
N LEU A 8 1.69 -3.08 -0.31
CA LEU A 8 0.78 -3.36 -1.40
C LEU A 8 0.00 -2.10 -1.78
N LEU A 9 0.11 -1.68 -3.04
CA LEU A 9 -0.57 -0.52 -3.61
C LEU A 9 -1.50 -0.95 -4.75
N ARG A 10 -2.75 -0.47 -4.74
CA ARG A 10 -3.74 -0.81 -5.77
C ARG A 10 -4.08 0.33 -6.71
N GLY A 11 -4.78 -0.06 -7.78
CA GLY A 11 -5.30 0.83 -8.80
C GLY A 11 -6.43 1.75 -8.32
N LEU A 12 -6.82 2.67 -9.21
CA LEU A 12 -7.87 3.67 -9.01
C LEU A 12 -9.16 3.03 -8.48
N THR A 13 -9.83 3.72 -7.54
CA THR A 13 -11.09 3.33 -6.85
C THR A 13 -11.03 2.07 -5.97
N ARG A 14 -9.86 1.43 -5.80
CA ARG A 14 -9.73 0.17 -5.06
C ARG A 14 -9.06 0.31 -3.69
N GLU A 15 -9.85 0.16 -2.64
CA GLU A 15 -9.47 0.12 -1.22
C GLU A 15 -9.01 -1.24 -0.68
N GLN A 16 -8.30 -1.28 0.46
CA GLN A 16 -7.54 -2.41 1.03
C GLN A 16 -8.29 -3.75 1.06
N ARG A 17 -9.62 -3.71 1.21
CA ARG A 17 -10.48 -4.89 1.20
C ARG A 17 -10.52 -5.63 -0.15
N HIS A 18 -10.26 -4.95 -1.26
CA HIS A 18 -10.21 -5.58 -2.60
C HIS A 18 -9.05 -6.57 -2.80
N TRP A 19 -8.12 -6.67 -1.85
CA TRP A 19 -7.12 -7.74 -1.88
C TRP A 19 -7.69 -9.08 -1.42
N GLY A 20 -8.82 -9.09 -0.70
CA GLY A 20 -9.37 -10.30 -0.10
C GLY A 20 -8.32 -11.05 0.73
N ALA A 21 -8.21 -12.36 0.52
CA ALA A 21 -7.24 -13.21 1.22
C ALA A 21 -5.80 -13.12 0.66
N PHE A 22 -5.58 -12.38 -0.43
CA PHE A 22 -4.27 -12.33 -1.11
C PHE A 22 -3.10 -11.91 -0.20
N PRO A 23 -3.17 -10.88 0.67
CA PRO A 23 -2.02 -10.41 1.43
C PRO A 23 -1.50 -11.46 2.41
N ALA A 24 -2.42 -12.23 3.02
CA ALA A 24 -2.08 -13.34 3.91
C ALA A 24 -1.40 -14.48 3.13
N ALA A 25 -2.03 -14.97 2.06
CA ALA A 25 -1.48 -16.04 1.22
C ALA A 25 -0.12 -15.65 0.60
N PHE A 26 0.01 -14.40 0.17
CA PHE A 26 1.27 -13.85 -0.34
C PHE A 26 2.35 -13.86 0.74
N GLY A 27 2.05 -13.31 1.93
CA GLY A 27 3.00 -13.24 3.04
C GLY A 27 3.55 -14.61 3.45
N GLU A 28 2.68 -15.61 3.53
CA GLU A 28 3.08 -17.01 3.80
C GLU A 28 3.99 -17.56 2.70
N ARG A 29 3.64 -17.32 1.42
CA ARG A 29 4.37 -17.83 0.25
C ARG A 29 5.77 -17.24 0.11
N VAL A 30 5.94 -15.95 0.41
CA VAL A 30 7.22 -15.25 0.29
C VAL A 30 8.00 -15.16 1.61
N GLY A 31 7.43 -15.69 2.70
CA GLY A 31 8.03 -15.62 4.03
C GLY A 31 8.18 -14.19 4.56
N ALA A 32 7.24 -13.29 4.24
CA ALA A 32 7.28 -11.89 4.68
C ALA A 32 7.10 -11.79 6.20
N ALA A 33 7.86 -10.91 6.87
CA ALA A 33 7.59 -10.62 8.29
C ALA A 33 6.33 -9.77 8.47
N ARG A 34 6.01 -8.94 7.47
CA ARG A 34 4.84 -8.07 7.49
C ARG A 34 4.37 -7.76 6.07
N VAL A 35 3.05 -7.77 5.85
CA VAL A 35 2.41 -7.32 4.61
C VAL A 35 1.43 -6.20 4.97
N ILE A 36 1.55 -5.05 4.33
CA ILE A 36 0.72 -3.86 4.56
C ILE A 36 0.05 -3.49 3.25
N ALA A 37 -1.27 -3.39 3.24
CA ALA A 37 -1.98 -2.74 2.15
C ALA A 37 -2.22 -1.27 2.53
N LEU A 38 -1.98 -0.35 1.60
CA LEU A 38 -2.27 1.07 1.79
C LEU A 38 -3.53 1.45 1.01
N ASP A 39 -4.33 2.34 1.62
CA ASP A 39 -5.35 3.11 0.94
C ASP A 39 -4.77 4.46 0.49
N LEU A 40 -5.29 4.98 -0.62
CA LEU A 40 -5.00 6.33 -1.10
C LEU A 40 -6.20 7.24 -0.76
N PRO A 41 -5.99 8.56 -0.56
CA PRO A 41 -7.09 9.46 -0.24
C PRO A 41 -8.22 9.37 -1.28
N GLY A 42 -9.45 9.43 -0.79
CA GLY A 42 -10.67 9.19 -1.57
C GLY A 42 -11.05 7.70 -1.72
N ASN A 43 -10.34 6.78 -1.07
CA ASN A 43 -10.63 5.35 -1.08
C ASN A 43 -10.57 4.76 0.33
N GLY A 44 -11.35 3.71 0.59
CA GLY A 44 -11.16 2.89 1.78
C GLY A 44 -11.37 3.64 3.07
N GLU A 45 -10.46 3.49 4.01
CA GLU A 45 -10.50 4.24 5.28
C GLU A 45 -10.37 5.76 5.07
N LEU A 46 -9.83 6.18 3.93
CA LEU A 46 -9.63 7.58 3.55
C LEU A 46 -10.70 8.08 2.57
N HIS A 47 -11.86 7.41 2.48
CA HIS A 47 -12.92 7.78 1.52
C HIS A 47 -13.48 9.20 1.73
N GLY A 48 -13.32 9.78 2.93
CA GLY A 48 -13.73 11.15 3.25
C GLY A 48 -12.72 12.21 2.80
N GLU A 49 -11.53 11.82 2.37
CA GLU A 49 -10.50 12.75 1.89
C GLU A 49 -10.63 13.01 0.38
N ALA A 50 -10.21 14.18 -0.06
CA ALA A 50 -10.17 14.49 -1.49
C ALA A 50 -9.09 13.67 -2.20
N SER A 51 -9.46 12.96 -3.26
CA SER A 51 -8.51 12.25 -4.13
C SER A 51 -7.53 13.25 -4.76
N PRO A 52 -6.20 13.08 -4.58
CA PRO A 52 -5.23 13.94 -5.23
C PRO A 52 -5.35 13.78 -6.75
N THR A 53 -5.17 14.87 -7.49
CA THR A 53 -5.21 14.86 -8.96
C THR A 53 -3.83 14.60 -9.59
N ARG A 54 -2.81 14.35 -8.75
CA ARG A 54 -1.42 14.16 -9.15
C ARG A 54 -0.82 12.93 -8.48
N VAL A 55 -0.11 12.11 -9.25
CA VAL A 55 0.53 10.87 -8.77
C VAL A 55 1.58 11.17 -7.70
N GLU A 56 2.33 12.26 -7.84
CA GLU A 56 3.38 12.64 -6.89
C GLU A 56 2.80 12.96 -5.50
N ALA A 57 1.60 13.54 -5.47
CA ALA A 57 0.88 13.82 -4.22
C ALA A 57 0.37 12.52 -3.58
N MET A 58 -0.11 11.54 -4.37
CA MET A 58 -0.46 10.21 -3.88
C MET A 58 0.75 9.50 -3.28
N ALA A 59 1.90 9.54 -3.96
CA ALA A 59 3.13 8.92 -3.50
C ALA A 59 3.67 9.59 -2.22
N ALA A 60 3.57 10.92 -2.12
CA ALA A 60 3.91 11.65 -0.90
C ALA A 60 3.01 11.25 0.27
N HIS A 61 1.70 11.11 0.04
CA HIS A 61 0.77 10.63 1.06
C HIS A 61 1.13 9.21 1.53
N ALA A 62 1.38 8.28 0.60
CA ALA A 62 1.75 6.90 0.93
C ALA A 62 3.03 6.83 1.79
N ARG A 63 4.07 7.62 1.43
CA ARG A 63 5.29 7.71 2.24
C ARG A 63 5.04 8.28 3.63
N ALA A 64 4.26 9.36 3.72
CA ALA A 64 3.91 9.96 5.01
C ALA A 64 3.12 8.99 5.89
N ASP A 65 2.24 8.18 5.29
CA ASP A 65 1.47 7.17 6.02
C ASP A 65 2.37 6.06 6.58
N LEU A 66 3.31 5.53 5.79
CA LEU A 66 4.31 4.56 6.28
C LEU A 66 5.14 5.14 7.44
N GLN A 67 5.56 6.41 7.33
CA GLN A 67 6.30 7.10 8.39
C GLN A 67 5.48 7.25 9.68
N ARG A 68 4.22 7.71 9.58
CA ARG A 68 3.31 7.83 10.74
C ARG A 68 3.08 6.49 11.43
N ARG A 69 3.02 5.41 10.66
CA ARG A 69 2.87 4.03 11.16
C ARG A 69 4.18 3.41 11.67
N GLY A 70 5.29 4.15 11.68
CA GLY A 70 6.61 3.67 12.12
C GLY A 70 7.21 2.58 11.23
N ILE A 71 6.80 2.50 9.96
CA ILE A 71 7.31 1.53 8.99
C ILE A 71 8.49 2.16 8.25
N ALA A 72 9.70 1.79 8.67
CA ALA A 72 10.93 2.26 8.06
C ALA A 72 11.37 1.37 6.87
N PRO A 73 12.07 1.94 5.87
CA PRO A 73 12.74 1.15 4.85
C PRO A 73 13.91 0.32 5.44
N PRO A 74 14.37 -0.74 4.73
CA PRO A 74 13.91 -1.17 3.41
C PRO A 74 12.59 -1.96 3.47
N TYR A 75 11.73 -1.71 2.48
CA TYR A 75 10.53 -2.49 2.21
C TYR A 75 10.46 -2.86 0.73
N HIS A 76 9.72 -3.93 0.43
CA HIS A 76 9.42 -4.38 -0.91
C HIS A 76 8.05 -3.84 -1.34
N LEU A 77 7.85 -3.63 -2.64
CA LEU A 77 6.61 -3.10 -3.20
C LEU A 77 5.95 -4.14 -4.10
N LEU A 78 4.64 -4.33 -3.94
CA LEU A 78 3.79 -4.99 -4.92
C LEU A 78 2.67 -4.02 -5.31
N ALA A 79 2.63 -3.63 -6.57
CA ALA A 79 1.74 -2.58 -7.03
C ALA A 79 1.00 -2.96 -8.31
N MET A 80 -0.24 -2.49 -8.46
CA MET A 80 -1.05 -2.72 -9.67
C MET A 80 -1.65 -1.43 -10.21
N SER A 81 -1.67 -1.29 -11.55
CA SER A 81 -2.32 -0.17 -12.25
C SER A 81 -1.87 1.20 -11.72
N LEU A 82 -2.77 2.11 -11.31
CA LEU A 82 -2.41 3.40 -10.69
C LEU A 82 -1.44 3.23 -9.51
N GLY A 83 -1.59 2.17 -8.71
CA GLY A 83 -0.67 1.88 -7.62
C GLY A 83 0.78 1.71 -8.08
N ALA A 84 1.00 1.22 -9.31
CA ALA A 84 2.35 1.08 -9.89
C ALA A 84 2.94 2.42 -10.36
N MET A 85 2.10 3.42 -10.64
CA MET A 85 2.58 4.79 -10.88
C MET A 85 2.91 5.50 -9.57
N VAL A 86 2.22 5.14 -8.48
CA VAL A 86 2.40 5.73 -7.14
C VAL A 86 3.62 5.16 -6.40
N ALA A 87 3.95 3.89 -6.66
CA ALA A 87 5.05 3.14 -6.06
C ALA A 87 6.43 3.75 -6.36
#